data_AF-A0A9X3WZN1-F1
#
_entry.id   AF-A0A9X3WZN1-F1
#
_cell.length_a   1.000
_cell.length_b   1.000
_cell.length_c   1.000
_cell.angle_alpha   90.00
_cell.angle_beta   90.00
_cell.angle_gamma   90.00
#
_symmetry.space_group_name_H-M   'P 1'
#
loop_
_entity.id
_entity.type
_entity.pdbx_description
1 polymer ?
#
loop_
_entity_poly.entity_id
_entity_poly.type
_entity_poly.pdbx_seq_one_letter_code
_entity_poly.pdbx_strand_id
1 'polypeptide(L)'
;MDNPREDTPTDQYRTRGAFTLSAIRADAETQGMEAAFAVVQVELKARHREQEDLEEAVEEHEAVISGCDRIVDRIVRSFELRLLDLCDKNRDDLRYRRYFAEGLRSVTEADAREVEPKMVRDILKALDEDKGKPGMKPLHEEYFAKLLGAVEAVELADAACTKVEEELAFLKEKTIPEVKRRWVEERIKLHADLTKKFPNDAARVESYFRRFAKPRKKKGGPGEG
;
A
#
# COMPACT_ATOMS: atom_id res chain seq x y z
N MET A 1 -2.35 17.24 31.93
CA MET A 1 -2.72 17.00 30.53
C MET A 1 -2.52 15.52 30.12
N ASP A 2 -3.56 14.88 29.59
CA ASP A 2 -3.48 13.50 29.04
C ASP A 2 -2.90 13.53 27.62
N ASN A 3 -1.93 12.65 27.32
CA ASN A 3 -1.28 12.51 26.01
C ASN A 3 -1.85 11.34 25.20
N PRO A 4 -1.77 11.41 23.86
CA PRO A 4 -2.13 10.28 23.01
C PRO A 4 -1.18 9.11 23.21
N ARG A 5 -1.65 7.91 22.87
CA ARG A 5 -0.88 6.67 22.86
C ARG A 5 -0.26 6.41 21.49
N GLU A 6 0.68 5.48 21.43
CA GLU A 6 1.28 5.02 20.17
C GLU A 6 0.23 4.51 19.17
N ASP A 7 -0.77 3.77 19.66
CA ASP A 7 -1.88 3.21 18.85
C ASP A 7 -2.99 4.23 18.53
N THR A 8 -2.84 5.50 18.91
CA THR A 8 -3.91 6.48 18.69
C THR A 8 -4.07 6.77 17.18
N PRO A 9 -5.30 6.62 16.63
CA PRO A 9 -5.56 6.89 15.22
C PRO A 9 -5.28 8.35 14.84
N THR A 10 -4.80 8.59 13.63
CA THR A 10 -4.42 9.93 13.14
C THR A 10 -5.58 10.93 13.22
N ASP A 11 -6.82 10.49 13.00
CA ASP A 11 -8.02 11.34 13.11
C ASP A 11 -8.25 11.94 14.50
N GLN A 12 -7.83 11.21 15.54
CA GLN A 12 -7.92 11.70 16.92
C GLN A 12 -6.96 12.84 17.20
N TYR A 13 -5.79 12.84 16.56
CA TYR A 13 -4.85 13.98 16.59
C TYR A 13 -5.41 15.16 15.79
N ARG A 14 -5.95 14.91 14.59
CA ARG A 14 -6.54 15.94 13.73
C ARG A 14 -7.66 16.71 14.42
N THR A 15 -8.63 16.00 14.98
CA THR A 15 -9.80 16.61 15.64
C THR A 15 -9.44 17.37 16.91
N ARG A 16 -8.56 16.80 17.76
CA ARG A 16 -8.12 17.46 19.00
C ARG A 16 -7.20 18.63 18.75
N GLY A 17 -6.29 18.53 17.78
CA GLY A 17 -5.44 19.64 17.37
C GLY A 17 -6.25 20.81 16.81
N ALA A 18 -7.28 20.53 16.00
CA ALA A 18 -8.20 21.56 15.52
C ALA A 18 -8.92 22.27 16.68
N PHE A 19 -9.43 21.52 17.66
CA PHE A 19 -10.02 22.10 18.86
C PHE A 19 -9.04 23.02 19.59
N THR A 20 -7.81 22.55 19.86
CA THR A 20 -6.79 23.34 20.57
C THR A 20 -6.48 24.64 19.85
N LEU A 21 -6.26 24.59 18.54
CA LEU A 21 -6.01 25.78 17.73
C LEU A 21 -7.19 26.76 17.78
N SER A 22 -8.41 26.27 17.62
CA SER A 22 -9.61 27.11 17.67
C SER A 22 -9.82 27.75 19.03
N ALA A 23 -9.62 27.01 20.12
CA ALA A 23 -9.78 27.52 21.48
C ALA A 23 -8.79 28.64 21.79
N ILE A 24 -7.52 28.48 21.40
CA ILE A 24 -6.48 29.48 21.65
C ILE A 24 -6.67 30.74 20.79
N ARG A 25 -7.09 30.56 19.54
CA ARG A 25 -7.37 31.68 18.62
C ARG A 25 -8.62 32.49 18.99
N ALA A 26 -9.58 31.85 19.65
CA ALA A 26 -10.79 32.51 20.11
C ALA A 26 -10.56 33.40 21.35
N ASP A 27 -9.46 33.19 22.07
CA ASP A 27 -9.09 33.99 23.23
C ASP A 27 -8.00 35.01 22.87
N ALA A 28 -8.36 36.30 22.97
CA ALA A 28 -7.49 37.42 22.65
C ALA A 28 -6.20 37.45 23.47
N GLU A 29 -6.19 36.89 24.68
CA GLU A 29 -4.99 36.85 25.52
C GLU A 29 -3.99 35.78 25.04
N THR A 30 -4.44 34.73 24.36
CA THR A 30 -3.59 33.59 23.97
C THR A 30 -3.33 33.49 22.47
N GLN A 31 -4.03 34.30 21.68
CA GLN A 31 -3.88 34.33 20.23
C GLN A 31 -2.41 34.53 19.82
N GLY A 32 -1.93 33.66 18.92
CA GLY A 32 -0.56 33.69 18.39
C GLY A 32 0.40 32.75 19.11
N MET A 33 0.07 32.29 20.32
CA MET A 33 0.90 31.31 21.05
C MET A 33 0.89 29.94 20.36
N GLU A 34 -0.13 29.64 19.54
CA GLU A 34 -0.30 28.34 18.90
C GLU A 34 0.51 28.14 17.61
N ALA A 35 1.30 29.13 17.17
CA ALA A 35 1.92 29.15 15.84
C ALA A 35 2.74 27.89 15.53
N ALA A 36 3.63 27.47 16.43
CA ALA A 36 4.46 26.27 16.22
C ALA A 36 3.61 24.99 16.16
N PHE A 37 2.61 24.87 17.06
CA PHE A 37 1.68 23.75 17.06
C PHE A 37 0.81 23.73 15.79
N ALA A 38 0.43 24.89 15.25
CA ALA A 38 -0.33 25.01 14.02
C ALA A 38 0.43 24.46 12.81
N VAL A 39 1.74 24.70 12.73
CA VAL A 39 2.61 24.15 11.66
C VAL A 39 2.56 22.63 11.66
N VAL A 40 2.81 21.99 12.82
CA VAL A 40 2.82 20.52 12.90
C VAL A 40 1.43 19.92 12.71
N GLN A 41 0.37 20.62 13.11
CA GLN A 41 -1.02 20.21 12.86
C GLN A 41 -1.38 20.24 11.36
N VAL A 42 -0.86 21.20 10.60
CA VAL A 42 -1.03 21.25 9.14
C VAL A 42 -0.25 20.12 8.47
N GLU A 43 0.99 19.90 8.89
CA GLU A 43 1.83 18.82 8.39
C GLU A 43 1.18 17.44 8.61
N LEU A 44 0.66 17.17 9.81
CA LEU A 44 -0.03 15.90 10.10
C LEU A 44 -1.27 15.68 9.21
N LYS A 45 -2.00 16.75 8.87
CA LYS A 45 -3.13 16.66 7.94
C LYS A 45 -2.67 16.38 6.51
N ALA A 46 -1.57 17.00 6.09
CA ALA A 46 -1.01 16.77 4.76
C ALA A 46 -0.54 15.32 4.61
N ARG A 47 0.18 14.79 5.60
CA ARG A 47 0.66 13.39 5.60
C ARG A 47 -0.47 12.35 5.66
N HIS A 48 -1.58 12.68 6.33
CA HIS A 48 -2.76 11.80 6.31
C HIS A 48 -3.39 11.76 4.91
N ARG A 49 -3.57 12.91 4.26
CA ARG A 49 -4.09 12.95 2.88
C ARG A 49 -3.17 12.21 1.90
N GLU A 50 -1.87 12.44 2.00
CA GLU A 50 -0.87 11.72 1.20
C GLU A 50 -0.95 10.20 1.40
N GLN A 51 -1.30 9.73 2.61
CA GLN A 51 -1.55 8.32 2.85
C GLN A 51 -2.80 7.83 2.11
N GLU A 52 -3.91 8.58 2.16
CA GLU A 52 -5.14 8.26 1.44
C GLU A 52 -4.89 8.22 -0.09
N ASP A 53 -4.17 9.21 -0.62
CA ASP A 53 -3.82 9.31 -2.05
C ASP A 53 -2.92 8.14 -2.50
N LEU A 54 -1.93 7.74 -1.69
CA LEU A 54 -1.07 6.59 -2.00
C LEU A 54 -1.82 5.25 -1.88
N GLU A 55 -2.75 5.12 -0.93
CA GLU A 55 -3.61 3.93 -0.82
C GLU A 55 -4.50 3.79 -2.06
N GLU A 56 -5.07 4.89 -2.57
CA GLU A 56 -5.82 4.90 -3.83
C GLU A 56 -4.93 4.52 -5.03
N ALA A 57 -3.71 5.07 -5.10
CA ALA A 57 -2.77 4.75 -6.16
C ALA A 57 -2.34 3.27 -6.18
N VAL A 58 -2.20 2.62 -5.02
CA VAL A 58 -1.93 1.17 -4.95
C VAL A 58 -3.07 0.40 -5.61
N GLU A 59 -4.33 0.69 -5.25
CA GLU A 59 -5.50 0.02 -5.84
C GLU A 59 -5.60 0.23 -7.36
N GLU A 60 -5.29 1.44 -7.84
CA GLU A 60 -5.21 1.74 -9.28
C GLU A 60 -4.15 0.87 -9.98
N HIS A 61 -2.97 0.72 -9.38
CA HIS A 61 -1.90 -0.11 -9.92
C HIS A 61 -2.23 -1.60 -9.89
N GLU A 62 -2.85 -2.10 -8.82
CA GLU A 62 -3.35 -3.48 -8.73
C GLU A 62 -4.38 -3.78 -9.82
N ALA A 63 -5.27 -2.82 -10.12
CA ALA A 63 -6.23 -2.95 -11.22
C ALA A 63 -5.52 -3.04 -12.59
N VAL A 64 -4.45 -2.27 -12.81
CA VAL A 64 -3.63 -2.36 -14.03
C VAL A 64 -2.95 -3.72 -14.14
N ILE A 65 -2.35 -4.22 -13.05
CA ILE A 65 -1.72 -5.55 -13.00
C ILE A 65 -2.76 -6.62 -13.36
N SER A 66 -3.95 -6.61 -12.73
CA SER A 66 -5.03 -7.56 -13.05
C SER A 66 -5.48 -7.46 -14.52
N GLY A 67 -5.47 -6.26 -15.11
CA GLY A 67 -5.74 -6.06 -16.52
C GLY A 67 -4.69 -6.70 -17.43
N CYS A 68 -3.41 -6.51 -17.12
CA CYS A 68 -2.28 -7.08 -17.87
C CYS A 68 -2.20 -8.61 -17.72
N ASP A 69 -2.39 -9.14 -16.51
CA ASP A 69 -2.48 -10.56 -16.20
C ASP A 69 -3.50 -11.26 -17.11
N ARG A 70 -4.74 -10.77 -17.17
CA ARG A 70 -5.78 -11.31 -18.08
C ARG A 70 -5.37 -11.35 -19.56
N ILE A 71 -4.48 -10.46 -19.99
CA ILE A 71 -3.95 -10.45 -21.36
C ILE A 71 -2.93 -11.57 -21.52
N VAL A 72 -1.99 -11.71 -20.59
CA VAL A 72 -1.03 -12.83 -20.54
C VAL A 72 -1.79 -14.15 -20.59
N ASP A 73 -2.76 -14.31 -19.69
CA ASP A 73 -3.66 -15.46 -19.56
C ASP A 73 -4.31 -15.87 -20.89
N ARG A 74 -4.84 -14.89 -21.60
CA ARG A 74 -5.50 -15.08 -22.90
C ARG A 74 -4.51 -15.55 -23.96
N ILE A 75 -3.31 -14.96 -23.99
CA ILE A 75 -2.29 -15.30 -24.97
C ILE A 75 -1.73 -16.70 -24.66
N VAL A 76 -1.48 -17.03 -23.40
CA VAL A 76 -1.02 -18.37 -22.96
C VAL A 76 -2.04 -19.44 -23.32
N ARG A 77 -3.34 -19.21 -23.08
CA ARG A 77 -4.42 -20.13 -23.51
C ARG A 77 -4.46 -20.30 -25.02
N SER A 78 -4.28 -19.22 -25.79
CA SER A 78 -4.27 -19.29 -27.26
C SER A 78 -3.05 -20.05 -27.79
N PHE A 79 -1.89 -19.83 -27.17
CA PHE A 79 -0.66 -20.56 -27.45
C PHE A 79 -0.84 -22.06 -27.14
N GLU A 80 -1.42 -22.43 -26.00
CA GLU A 80 -1.69 -23.81 -25.61
C GLU A 80 -2.56 -24.54 -26.63
N LEU A 81 -3.63 -23.90 -27.11
CA LEU A 81 -4.53 -24.51 -28.09
C LEU A 81 -3.82 -24.86 -29.40
N ARG A 82 -2.94 -23.96 -29.86
CA ARG A 82 -2.14 -24.13 -31.08
C ARG A 82 -1.03 -25.16 -30.88
N LEU A 83 -0.43 -25.21 -29.71
CA LEU A 83 0.52 -26.26 -29.34
C LEU A 83 -0.16 -27.63 -29.30
N LEU A 84 -1.40 -27.72 -28.80
CA LEU A 84 -2.18 -28.95 -28.81
C LEU A 84 -2.53 -29.41 -30.22
N ASP A 85 -2.82 -28.51 -31.16
CA ASP A 85 -2.99 -28.89 -32.59
C ASP A 85 -1.74 -29.63 -33.11
N LEU A 86 -0.54 -29.15 -32.76
CA LEU A 86 0.72 -29.77 -33.16
C LEU A 86 0.99 -31.12 -32.47
N CYS A 87 0.40 -31.33 -31.29
CA CYS A 87 0.55 -32.52 -30.45
C CYS A 87 -0.60 -33.52 -30.61
N ASP A 88 -1.38 -33.46 -31.70
CA ASP A 88 -2.55 -34.32 -31.92
C ASP A 88 -3.51 -34.36 -30.72
N LYS A 89 -3.67 -33.20 -30.06
CA LYS A 89 -4.47 -33.02 -28.84
C LYS A 89 -4.03 -33.85 -27.63
N ASN A 90 -2.80 -34.39 -27.66
CA ASN A 90 -2.23 -35.17 -26.57
C ASN A 90 -1.44 -34.30 -25.59
N ARG A 91 -1.96 -34.16 -24.35
CA ARG A 91 -1.28 -33.45 -23.25
C ARG A 91 -0.10 -34.21 -22.64
N ASP A 92 0.03 -35.50 -22.97
CA ASP A 92 1.18 -36.31 -22.55
C ASP A 92 2.34 -36.28 -23.55
N ASP A 93 2.15 -35.62 -24.70
CA ASP A 93 3.22 -35.41 -25.68
C ASP A 93 4.37 -34.62 -25.03
N LEU A 94 5.61 -35.08 -25.27
CA LEU A 94 6.82 -34.44 -24.74
C LEU A 94 6.94 -32.97 -25.16
N ARG A 95 6.43 -32.62 -26.35
CA ARG A 95 6.39 -31.24 -26.82
C ARG A 95 5.43 -30.40 -26.00
N TYR A 96 4.26 -30.92 -25.62
CA TYR A 96 3.31 -30.21 -24.76
C TYR A 96 3.88 -30.03 -23.34
N ARG A 97 4.36 -31.12 -22.73
CA ARG A 97 4.89 -31.11 -21.35
C ARG A 97 6.12 -30.24 -21.17
N ARG A 98 6.84 -29.91 -22.25
CA ARG A 98 7.96 -28.96 -22.23
C ARG A 98 7.53 -27.54 -21.84
N TYR A 99 6.32 -27.14 -22.20
CA TYR A 99 5.79 -25.80 -21.91
C TYR A 99 4.85 -25.80 -20.71
N PHE A 100 4.10 -26.90 -20.53
CA PHE A 100 3.07 -27.02 -19.51
C PHE A 100 3.27 -28.31 -18.70
N ALA A 101 4.40 -28.41 -18.00
CA ALA A 101 4.76 -29.61 -17.22
C ALA A 101 3.71 -29.98 -16.17
N GLU A 102 3.15 -28.97 -15.51
CA GLU A 102 2.09 -29.10 -14.50
C GLU A 102 0.70 -28.74 -15.06
N GLY A 103 0.60 -28.54 -16.38
CA GLY A 103 -0.61 -28.14 -17.08
C GLY A 103 -0.76 -26.63 -17.25
N LEU A 104 -1.80 -26.24 -17.99
CA LEU A 104 -2.07 -24.84 -18.32
C LEU A 104 -2.41 -24.00 -17.08
N ARG A 105 -3.21 -24.57 -16.16
CA ARG A 105 -3.67 -23.87 -14.96
C ARG A 105 -2.54 -23.46 -14.02
N SER A 106 -1.46 -24.23 -13.96
CA SER A 106 -0.32 -23.85 -13.10
C SER A 106 0.35 -22.56 -13.56
N VAL A 107 0.21 -22.19 -14.83
CA VAL A 107 0.66 -20.89 -15.36
C VAL A 107 -0.43 -19.84 -15.14
N THR A 108 -1.65 -20.08 -15.64
CA THR A 108 -2.74 -19.09 -15.69
C THR A 108 -3.44 -18.78 -14.36
N GLU A 109 -3.13 -19.53 -13.30
CA GLU A 109 -3.67 -19.31 -11.96
C GLU A 109 -2.54 -19.03 -10.96
N ALA A 110 -1.31 -18.86 -11.44
CA ALA A 110 -0.17 -18.47 -10.63
C ALA A 110 -0.29 -17.02 -10.16
N ASP A 111 0.52 -16.66 -9.16
CA ASP A 111 0.62 -15.27 -8.72
C ASP A 111 1.11 -14.38 -9.87
N ALA A 112 0.28 -13.40 -10.26
CA ALA A 112 0.50 -12.54 -11.41
C ALA A 112 1.74 -11.64 -11.30
N ARG A 113 2.21 -11.35 -10.07
CA ARG A 113 3.35 -10.45 -9.84
C ARG A 113 4.66 -11.23 -9.77
N GLU A 114 4.66 -12.37 -9.07
CA GLU A 114 5.89 -13.07 -8.74
C GLU A 114 6.13 -14.35 -9.55
N VAL A 115 5.09 -15.13 -9.84
CA VAL A 115 5.23 -16.51 -10.33
C VAL A 115 4.89 -16.63 -11.80
N GLU A 116 3.72 -16.14 -12.24
CA GLU A 116 3.30 -16.21 -13.65
C GLU A 116 4.35 -15.59 -14.59
N PRO A 117 4.89 -14.38 -14.33
CA PRO A 117 5.87 -13.77 -15.23
C PRO A 117 7.11 -14.65 -15.42
N LYS A 118 7.60 -15.30 -14.37
CA LYS A 118 8.74 -16.23 -14.46
C LYS A 118 8.41 -17.45 -15.32
N MET A 119 7.22 -18.03 -15.13
CA MET A 119 6.78 -19.18 -15.92
C MET A 119 6.59 -18.81 -17.41
N VAL A 120 6.07 -17.62 -17.70
CA VAL A 120 5.93 -17.12 -19.08
C VAL A 120 7.29 -16.82 -19.71
N ARG A 121 8.26 -16.32 -18.94
CA ARG A 121 9.65 -16.17 -19.39
C ARG A 121 10.29 -17.53 -19.72
N ASP A 122 10.00 -18.57 -18.94
CA ASP A 122 10.46 -19.94 -19.24
C ASP A 122 9.81 -20.50 -20.52
N ILE A 123 8.51 -20.25 -20.74
CA ILE A 123 7.82 -20.57 -22.00
C ILE A 123 8.48 -19.86 -23.18
N LEU A 124 8.75 -18.56 -23.07
CA LEU A 124 9.42 -17.77 -24.11
C LEU A 124 10.80 -18.33 -24.45
N LYS A 125 11.59 -18.67 -23.43
CA LYS A 125 12.91 -19.30 -23.60
C LYS A 125 12.80 -20.64 -24.34
N ALA A 126 11.90 -21.51 -23.90
CA ALA A 126 11.68 -22.80 -24.56
C ALA A 126 11.22 -22.63 -26.01
N LEU A 127 10.38 -21.62 -26.29
CA LEU A 127 9.87 -21.33 -27.63
C LEU A 127 10.98 -20.85 -28.57
N ASP A 128 11.90 -20.03 -28.09
CA ASP A 128 13.05 -19.58 -28.90
C ASP A 128 14.04 -20.72 -29.19
N GLU A 129 14.30 -21.59 -28.20
CA GLU A 129 15.11 -22.81 -28.38
C GLU A 129 14.50 -23.76 -29.41
N ASP A 130 13.17 -23.81 -29.48
CA ASP A 130 12.42 -24.75 -30.30
C ASP A 130 12.09 -24.23 -31.70
N LYS A 131 12.37 -22.97 -32.04
CA LYS A 131 11.97 -22.35 -33.32
C LYS A 131 12.41 -23.09 -34.58
N GLY A 132 13.49 -23.86 -34.49
CA GLY A 132 14.00 -24.70 -35.58
C GLY A 132 13.35 -26.09 -35.70
N LYS A 133 12.52 -26.49 -34.73
CA LYS A 133 11.88 -27.82 -34.70
C LYS A 133 10.65 -27.85 -35.63
N PRO A 134 10.28 -29.04 -36.15
CA PRO A 134 9.13 -29.19 -37.05
C PRO A 134 7.84 -28.62 -36.43
N GLY A 135 7.14 -27.76 -37.17
CA GLY A 135 5.87 -27.15 -36.74
C GLY A 135 5.97 -26.04 -35.70
N MET A 136 7.15 -25.77 -35.12
CA MET A 136 7.32 -24.76 -34.05
C MET A 136 7.55 -23.36 -34.58
N LYS A 137 8.09 -23.20 -35.80
CA LYS A 137 8.33 -21.88 -36.40
C LYS A 137 7.07 -21.00 -36.47
N PRO A 138 5.90 -21.48 -36.93
CA PRO A 138 4.67 -20.68 -36.92
C PRO A 138 4.21 -20.27 -35.51
N LEU A 139 4.39 -21.16 -34.51
CA LEU A 139 4.08 -20.85 -33.10
C LEU A 139 4.99 -19.73 -32.58
N HIS A 140 6.30 -19.79 -32.87
CA HIS A 140 7.25 -18.76 -32.51
C HIS A 140 6.90 -17.41 -33.13
N GLU A 141 6.71 -17.37 -34.46
CA GLU A 141 6.36 -16.14 -35.20
C GLU A 141 5.05 -15.52 -34.73
N GLU A 142 4.06 -16.33 -34.33
CA GLU A 142 2.75 -15.85 -33.89
C GLU A 142 2.70 -15.38 -32.43
N TYR A 143 3.41 -16.06 -31.53
CA TYR A 143 3.23 -15.89 -30.07
C TYR A 143 4.41 -15.27 -29.35
N PHE A 144 5.65 -15.41 -29.83
CA PHE A 144 6.84 -14.97 -29.07
C PHE A 144 6.77 -13.49 -28.71
N ALA A 145 6.55 -12.61 -29.69
CA ALA A 145 6.47 -11.16 -29.45
C ALA A 145 5.25 -10.77 -28.60
N LYS A 146 4.12 -11.50 -28.73
CA LYS A 146 2.90 -11.22 -27.96
C LYS A 146 3.07 -11.58 -26.49
N LEU A 147 3.60 -12.76 -26.20
CA LEU A 147 3.90 -13.21 -24.85
C LEU A 147 4.95 -12.32 -24.19
N LEU A 148 6.01 -11.97 -24.94
CA LEU A 148 7.07 -11.07 -24.46
C LEU A 148 6.51 -9.69 -24.09
N GLY A 149 5.75 -9.06 -24.99
CA GLY A 149 5.17 -7.75 -24.70
C GLY A 149 4.15 -7.77 -23.56
N ALA A 150 3.38 -8.86 -23.42
CA ALA A 150 2.41 -9.00 -22.34
C ALA A 150 3.08 -9.19 -20.97
N VAL A 151 4.11 -10.04 -20.87
CA VAL A 151 4.84 -10.24 -19.60
C VAL A 151 5.64 -9.00 -19.21
N GLU A 152 6.24 -8.28 -20.17
CA GLU A 152 6.92 -7.01 -19.91
C GLU A 152 5.94 -5.93 -19.41
N ALA A 153 4.70 -5.94 -19.88
CA ALA A 153 3.68 -5.02 -19.39
C ALA A 153 3.27 -5.31 -17.94
N VAL A 154 3.21 -6.59 -17.54
CA VAL A 154 2.97 -7.00 -16.14
C VAL A 154 4.15 -6.58 -15.27
N GLU A 155 5.38 -6.90 -15.66
CA GLU A 155 6.60 -6.53 -14.91
C GLU A 155 6.74 -5.01 -14.75
N LEU A 156 6.40 -4.23 -15.79
CA LEU A 156 6.41 -2.78 -15.72
C LEU A 156 5.34 -2.24 -14.76
N ALA A 157 4.13 -2.83 -14.79
CA ALA A 157 3.05 -2.45 -13.89
C ALA A 157 3.38 -2.80 -12.43
N ASP A 158 3.95 -3.97 -12.18
CA ASP A 158 4.41 -4.41 -10.85
C ASP A 158 5.52 -3.50 -10.31
N ALA A 159 6.51 -3.15 -11.15
CA ALA A 159 7.57 -2.23 -10.76
C ALA A 159 7.05 -0.82 -10.43
N ALA A 160 5.95 -0.38 -11.05
CA ALA A 160 5.29 0.87 -10.71
C ALA A 160 4.52 0.75 -9.38
N CYS A 161 3.75 -0.33 -9.19
CA CYS A 161 3.03 -0.61 -7.95
C CYS A 161 3.97 -0.69 -6.74
N THR A 162 5.07 -1.43 -6.88
CA THR A 162 6.07 -1.62 -5.82
C THR A 162 6.64 -0.30 -5.30
N LYS A 163 6.88 0.68 -6.19
CA LYS A 163 7.36 2.01 -5.78
C LYS A 163 6.34 2.73 -4.89
N VAL A 164 5.08 2.68 -5.26
CA VAL A 164 3.99 3.31 -4.50
C VAL A 164 3.81 2.60 -3.15
N GLU A 165 3.88 1.26 -3.12
CA GLU A 165 3.86 0.46 -1.89
C GLU A 165 5.02 0.82 -0.95
N GLU A 166 6.23 0.98 -1.48
CA GLU A 166 7.42 1.40 -0.72
C GLU A 166 7.27 2.81 -0.15
N GLU A 167 6.75 3.76 -0.94
CA GLU A 167 6.45 5.13 -0.51
C GLU A 167 5.39 5.14 0.61
N LEU A 168 4.32 4.36 0.43
CA LEU A 168 3.25 4.22 1.41
C LEU A 168 3.76 3.58 2.71
N ALA A 169 4.59 2.54 2.62
CA ALA A 169 5.22 1.91 3.77
C ALA A 169 6.12 2.89 4.52
N PHE A 170 6.98 3.62 3.80
CA PHE A 170 7.85 4.64 4.40
C PHE A 170 7.04 5.76 5.11
N LEU A 171 5.94 6.20 4.49
CA LEU A 171 5.03 7.19 5.06
C LEU A 171 4.40 6.69 6.37
N LYS A 172 3.87 5.45 6.37
CA LYS A 172 3.21 4.81 7.52
C LYS A 172 4.17 4.50 8.67
N GLU A 173 5.35 3.99 8.36
CA GLU A 173 6.29 3.46 9.37
C GLU A 173 7.23 4.53 9.94
N LYS A 174 7.59 5.56 9.14
CA LYS A 174 8.57 6.56 9.55
C LYS A 174 7.97 7.95 9.67
N THR A 175 7.38 8.44 8.58
CA THR A 175 7.02 9.86 8.49
C THR A 175 5.84 10.23 9.37
N ILE A 176 4.71 9.50 9.31
CA ILE A 176 3.54 9.78 10.15
C ILE A 176 3.87 9.64 11.66
N PRO A 177 4.56 8.57 12.12
CA PRO A 177 4.97 8.46 13.52
C PRO A 177 5.87 9.61 13.98
N GLU A 178 6.82 10.05 13.16
CA GLU A 178 7.68 11.20 13.47
C GLU A 178 6.87 12.50 13.63
N VAL A 179 5.94 12.76 12.70
CA VAL A 179 5.07 13.95 12.78
C VAL A 179 4.15 13.88 13.99
N LYS A 180 3.61 12.71 14.34
CA LYS A 180 2.84 12.49 15.57
C LYS A 180 3.67 12.79 16.83
N ARG A 181 4.94 12.38 16.86
CA ARG A 181 5.84 12.68 17.99
C ARG A 181 6.04 14.19 18.13
N ARG A 182 6.41 14.88 17.04
CA ARG A 182 6.56 16.35 17.02
C ARG A 182 5.27 17.06 17.42
N TRP A 183 4.12 16.52 17.02
CA TRP A 183 2.81 17.08 17.39
C TRP A 183 2.61 17.04 18.91
N VAL A 184 2.98 15.93 19.57
CA VAL A 184 2.90 15.80 21.03
C VAL A 184 3.86 16.77 21.71
N GLU A 185 5.09 16.88 21.22
CA GLU A 185 6.10 17.80 21.75
C GLU A 185 5.63 19.25 21.70
N GLU A 186 5.14 19.73 20.55
CA GLU A 186 4.62 21.09 20.41
C GLU A 186 3.37 21.33 21.24
N ARG A 187 2.51 20.30 21.41
CA ARG A 187 1.37 20.39 22.31
C ARG A 187 1.79 20.54 23.78
N ILE A 188 2.83 19.83 24.23
CA ILE A 188 3.37 19.93 25.58
C ILE A 188 4.01 21.32 25.80
N LYS A 189 4.79 21.82 24.84
CA LYS A 189 5.37 23.17 24.90
C LYS A 189 4.27 24.24 25.02
N LEU A 190 3.24 24.14 24.19
CA LEU A 190 2.10 25.05 24.22
C LEU A 190 1.37 25.02 25.57
N HIS A 191 1.17 23.83 26.14
CA HIS A 191 0.59 23.69 27.48
C HIS A 191 1.47 24.35 28.56
N ALA A 192 2.78 24.15 28.50
CA ALA A 192 3.73 24.78 29.41
C ALA A 192 3.71 26.31 29.31
N ASP A 193 3.64 26.86 28.10
CA ASP A 193 3.60 28.31 27.90
C ASP A 193 2.28 28.93 28.35
N LEU A 194 1.15 28.25 28.14
CA LEU A 194 -0.15 28.64 28.72
C LEU A 194 -0.13 28.57 30.24
N THR A 195 0.53 27.56 30.83
CA THR A 195 0.69 27.43 32.28
C THR A 195 1.53 28.57 32.87
N LYS A 196 2.60 28.99 32.18
CA LYS A 196 3.38 30.17 32.60
C LYS A 196 2.56 31.46 32.52
N LYS A 197 1.69 31.58 31.52
CA LYS A 197 0.82 32.75 31.34
C LYS A 197 -0.28 32.82 32.42
N PHE A 198 -0.81 31.66 32.82
CA PHE A 198 -1.90 31.55 33.80
C PHE A 198 -1.51 30.65 34.99
N PRO A 199 -0.55 31.06 35.84
CA PRO A 199 0.03 30.19 36.86
C PRO A 199 -0.97 29.76 37.96
N ASN A 200 -2.01 30.55 38.20
CA ASN A 200 -3.01 30.30 39.23
C ASN A 200 -4.35 29.78 38.67
N ASP A 201 -4.45 29.55 37.36
CA ASP A 201 -5.69 29.15 36.69
C ASP A 201 -5.46 27.92 35.78
N ALA A 202 -5.17 26.80 36.43
CA ALA A 202 -4.99 25.52 35.73
C ALA A 202 -6.26 25.07 34.99
N ALA A 203 -7.44 25.47 35.47
CA ALA A 203 -8.71 25.12 34.84
C ALA A 203 -8.84 25.81 33.47
N ARG A 204 -8.46 27.09 33.38
CA ARG A 204 -8.38 27.81 32.10
C ARG A 204 -7.39 27.17 31.15
N VAL A 205 -6.18 26.82 31.60
CA VAL A 205 -5.17 26.15 30.76
C VAL A 205 -5.70 24.85 30.19
N GLU A 206 -6.32 23.99 31.01
CA GLU A 206 -6.85 22.71 30.54
C GLU A 206 -8.06 22.88 29.61
N SER A 207 -8.78 24.01 29.67
CA SER A 207 -9.94 24.28 28.79
C SER A 207 -9.58 24.41 27.30
N TYR A 208 -8.34 24.83 26.99
CA TYR A 208 -7.85 24.89 25.61
C TYR A 208 -7.59 23.52 25.00
N PHE A 209 -7.59 22.44 25.80
CA PHE A 209 -7.23 21.11 25.31
C PHE A 209 -8.36 20.11 25.48
N ARG A 210 -8.68 19.37 24.41
CA ARG A 210 -9.49 18.16 24.54
C ARG A 210 -8.65 16.99 25.04
N ARG A 211 -9.19 16.25 26.01
CA ARG A 211 -8.55 15.05 26.56
C ARG A 211 -8.55 13.90 25.56
N PHE A 212 -7.46 13.15 25.53
CA PHE A 212 -7.43 11.83 24.90
C PHE A 212 -8.15 10.83 25.81
N ALA A 213 -8.78 9.80 25.23
CA ALA A 213 -9.52 8.83 26.01
C ALA A 213 -8.59 8.04 26.95
N LYS A 214 -8.90 8.04 28.24
CA LYS A 214 -8.15 7.25 29.23
C LYS A 214 -8.32 5.75 28.95
N PRO A 215 -7.31 4.92 29.28
CA PRO A 215 -7.45 3.46 29.18
C PRO A 215 -8.64 3.00 30.02
N ARG A 216 -9.59 2.29 29.41
CA ARG A 216 -10.52 1.48 30.21
C ARG A 216 -9.65 0.41 30.87
N LYS A 217 -9.54 0.43 32.20
CA LYS A 217 -9.04 -0.73 32.95
C LYS A 217 -9.90 -1.92 32.50
N LYS A 218 -9.29 -2.92 31.86
CA LYS A 218 -9.92 -4.24 31.69
C LYS A 218 -10.30 -4.68 33.10
N LYS A 219 -11.60 -4.66 33.43
CA LYS A 219 -12.08 -5.34 34.64
C LYS A 219 -11.69 -6.80 34.44
N GLY A 220 -10.83 -7.32 35.31
CA GLY A 220 -10.54 -8.74 35.37
C GLY A 220 -11.86 -9.49 35.40
N GLY A 221 -12.06 -10.37 34.44
CA GLY A 221 -13.17 -11.31 34.47
C GLY A 221 -13.05 -12.16 35.74
N PRO A 222 -14.16 -12.50 36.40
CA PRO A 222 -14.14 -13.43 37.52
C PRO A 222 -13.70 -14.78 36.97
N GLY A 223 -12.50 -15.21 37.33
CA GLY A 223 -12.11 -16.61 37.23
C GLY A 223 -12.88 -17.36 38.31
N GLU A 224 -13.92 -18.05 37.87
CA GLU A 224 -14.63 -19.08 38.63
C GLU A 224 -13.62 -20.11 39.15
N GLY A 225 -13.72 -20.42 40.44
CA GLY A 225 -13.19 -21.63 41.05
C GLY A 225 -14.33 -22.57 41.37
#